data_AF-A0A2E3DHP9-F1
#
_entry.id   AF-A0A2E3DHP9-F1
#
_cell.length_a   1.000
_cell.length_b   1.000
_cell.length_c   1.000
_cell.angle_alpha   90.00
_cell.angle_beta   90.00
_cell.angle_gamma   90.00
#
_symmetry.space_group_name_H-M   'P 1'
#
loop_
_entity.id
_entity.type
_entity.pdbx_description
1 polymer ?
#
loop_
_entity_poly.entity_id
_entity_poly.type
_entity_poly.pdbx_seq_one_letter_code
_entity_poly.pdbx_strand_id
1 'polypeptide(L)'
;MLEASASHILVETEEVCQDLKEQIEGGLDFAAAAAEFSACPSGAQGGALGTFGRGQMVPEFDKVVFEEEVGLIHGPVKTDFGYHLIKITSRESKKEAAARHILVETKEACEELKSKIAGGLDFAAAAAEHSKCPSSSQGGELGTFGRGQMVPEFDKVVFEEEVGVVHGPVETQFGFHLIEITSRND
;
A
#
# COMPACT_ATOMS: atom_id res chain seq x y z
N MET A 1 3.81 -2.31 -1.92
CA MET A 1 3.22 -3.67 -2.10
C MET A 1 1.73 -3.66 -1.77
N LEU A 2 0.90 -4.09 -2.73
CA LEU A 2 -0.56 -4.17 -2.56
C LEU A 2 -0.93 -5.48 -1.86
N GLU A 3 -1.60 -5.37 -0.72
CA GLU A 3 -2.15 -6.51 0.03
C GLU A 3 -3.67 -6.48 -0.07
N ALA A 4 -4.29 -7.65 -0.11
CA ALA A 4 -5.73 -7.79 -0.12
C ALA A 4 -6.17 -8.88 0.85
N SER A 5 -7.36 -8.72 1.38
CA SER A 5 -8.03 -9.74 2.17
C SER A 5 -9.31 -10.16 1.46
N ALA A 6 -9.58 -11.45 1.44
CA ALA A 6 -10.76 -11.99 0.79
C ALA A 6 -11.30 -13.22 1.53
N SER A 7 -12.58 -13.47 1.33
CA SER A 7 -13.24 -14.73 1.67
C SER A 7 -13.71 -15.43 0.39
N HIS A 8 -13.76 -16.76 0.40
CA HIS A 8 -14.25 -17.50 -0.75
C HIS A 8 -15.12 -18.71 -0.40
N ILE A 9 -15.91 -19.14 -1.37
CA ILE A 9 -16.66 -20.40 -1.35
C ILE A 9 -16.19 -21.21 -2.56
N LEU A 10 -15.69 -22.42 -2.33
CA LEU A 10 -15.29 -23.33 -3.38
C LEU A 10 -16.36 -24.40 -3.58
N VAL A 11 -16.84 -24.56 -4.81
CA VAL A 11 -17.83 -25.58 -5.20
C VAL A 11 -17.40 -26.31 -6.46
N GLU A 12 -17.96 -27.51 -6.68
CA GLU A 12 -17.54 -28.39 -7.77
C GLU A 12 -18.03 -27.92 -9.15
N THR A 13 -19.23 -27.34 -9.23
CA THR A 13 -19.88 -26.99 -10.51
C THR A 13 -20.24 -25.51 -10.59
N GLU A 14 -20.28 -25.00 -11.83
CA GLU A 14 -20.66 -23.62 -12.13
C GLU A 14 -22.10 -23.32 -11.71
N GLU A 15 -23.01 -24.27 -11.92
CA GLU A 15 -24.42 -24.13 -11.58
C GLU A 15 -24.63 -23.91 -10.08
N VAL A 16 -23.95 -24.70 -9.23
CA VAL A 16 -24.00 -24.52 -7.76
C VAL A 16 -23.40 -23.16 -7.37
N CYS A 17 -22.34 -22.75 -8.06
CA CYS A 17 -21.69 -21.46 -7.80
C CYS A 17 -22.61 -20.27 -8.14
N GLN A 18 -23.36 -20.36 -9.24
CA GLN A 18 -24.32 -19.33 -9.66
C GLN A 18 -25.53 -19.28 -8.73
N ASP A 19 -26.09 -20.44 -8.36
CA ASP A 19 -27.22 -20.53 -7.44
C ASP A 19 -26.88 -19.96 -6.07
N LEU A 20 -25.70 -20.28 -5.53
CA LEU A 20 -25.22 -19.69 -4.28
C LEU A 20 -25.05 -18.17 -4.37
N LYS A 21 -24.59 -17.66 -5.52
CA LYS A 21 -24.46 -16.22 -5.73
C LYS A 21 -25.83 -15.54 -5.65
N GLU A 22 -26.83 -16.07 -6.34
CA GLU A 22 -28.20 -15.55 -6.30
C GLU A 22 -28.79 -15.58 -4.89
N GLN A 23 -28.55 -16.67 -4.13
CA GLN A 23 -29.01 -16.78 -2.74
C GLN A 23 -28.35 -15.74 -1.84
N ILE A 24 -27.04 -15.50 -1.99
CA ILE A 24 -26.30 -14.52 -1.20
C ILE A 24 -26.72 -13.09 -1.56
N GLU A 25 -26.93 -12.79 -2.85
CA GLU A 25 -27.51 -11.53 -3.31
C GLU A 25 -28.96 -11.35 -2.80
N GLY A 26 -29.69 -12.46 -2.62
CA GLY A 26 -31.01 -12.52 -1.99
C GLY A 26 -31.02 -12.37 -0.46
N GLY A 27 -29.85 -12.24 0.18
CA GLY A 27 -29.72 -11.98 1.61
C GLY A 27 -29.24 -13.15 2.46
N LEU A 28 -28.85 -14.28 1.86
CA LEU A 28 -28.13 -15.34 2.57
C LEU A 28 -26.76 -14.81 3.03
N ASP A 29 -26.39 -15.09 4.28
CA ASP A 29 -25.08 -14.69 4.79
C ASP A 29 -23.94 -15.47 4.11
N PHE A 30 -22.94 -14.75 3.60
CA PHE A 30 -21.81 -15.34 2.89
C PHE A 30 -21.01 -16.31 3.78
N ALA A 31 -20.81 -15.98 5.06
CA ALA A 31 -20.03 -16.83 5.95
C ALA A 31 -20.78 -18.13 6.28
N ALA A 32 -22.10 -18.06 6.46
CA ALA A 32 -22.95 -19.23 6.60
C ALA A 32 -22.92 -20.12 5.34
N ALA A 33 -23.06 -19.53 4.15
CA ALA A 33 -22.95 -20.26 2.90
C ALA A 33 -21.57 -20.92 2.72
N ALA A 34 -20.49 -20.23 3.12
CA ALA A 34 -19.15 -20.78 3.10
C ALA A 34 -18.99 -21.97 4.07
N ALA A 35 -19.59 -21.91 5.27
CA ALA A 35 -19.52 -22.98 6.25
C ALA A 35 -20.30 -24.24 5.83
N GLU A 36 -21.39 -24.06 5.07
CA GLU A 36 -22.26 -25.15 4.65
C GLU A 36 -21.84 -25.78 3.31
N PHE A 37 -21.46 -24.97 2.32
CA PHE A 37 -21.28 -25.43 0.93
C PHE A 37 -19.84 -25.45 0.44
N SER A 38 -18.90 -24.79 1.14
CA SER A 38 -17.52 -24.71 0.65
C SER A 38 -16.77 -26.03 0.83
N ALA A 39 -16.16 -26.52 -0.25
CA ALA A 39 -15.23 -27.65 -0.20
C ALA A 39 -13.84 -27.26 0.37
N CYS A 40 -13.58 -25.96 0.58
CA CYS A 40 -12.33 -25.48 1.15
C CYS A 40 -12.35 -25.51 2.69
N PRO A 41 -11.26 -25.91 3.38
CA PRO A 41 -11.18 -25.86 4.84
C PRO A 41 -11.44 -24.48 5.46
N SER A 42 -11.26 -23.39 4.70
CA SER A 42 -11.60 -22.03 5.12
C SER A 42 -13.10 -21.83 5.36
N GLY A 43 -13.95 -22.72 4.84
CA GLY A 43 -15.40 -22.69 5.06
C GLY A 43 -15.78 -22.63 6.55
N ALA A 44 -15.06 -23.36 7.41
CA ALA A 44 -15.26 -23.32 8.86
C ALA A 44 -15.01 -21.93 9.50
N GLN A 45 -14.31 -21.04 8.79
CA GLN A 45 -14.03 -19.66 9.17
C GLN A 45 -14.78 -18.67 8.27
N GLY A 46 -15.95 -19.06 7.74
CA GLY A 46 -16.74 -18.21 6.85
C GLY A 46 -16.06 -17.94 5.51
N GLY A 47 -15.19 -18.85 5.07
CA GLY A 47 -14.43 -18.74 3.83
C GLY A 47 -13.21 -17.80 3.91
N ALA A 48 -12.87 -17.27 5.08
CA ALA A 48 -11.79 -16.29 5.23
C ALA A 48 -10.41 -16.87 4.88
N LEU A 49 -9.69 -16.19 3.98
CA LEU A 49 -8.33 -16.58 3.57
C LEU A 49 -7.23 -15.74 4.25
N GLY A 50 -7.61 -14.70 5.00
CA GLY A 50 -6.67 -13.74 5.56
C GLY A 50 -6.15 -12.74 4.53
N THR A 51 -5.01 -12.14 4.82
CA THR A 51 -4.35 -11.13 3.98
C THR A 51 -3.22 -11.74 3.17
N PHE A 52 -3.17 -11.43 1.88
CA PHE A 52 -2.17 -11.93 0.94
C PHE A 52 -1.83 -10.86 -0.11
N GLY A 53 -0.66 -10.97 -0.72
CA GLY A 53 -0.18 -10.17 -1.84
C GLY A 53 -0.32 -10.89 -3.18
N ARG A 54 -0.07 -10.16 -4.28
CA ARG A 54 -0.04 -10.72 -5.63
C ARG A 54 0.98 -11.85 -5.76
N GLY A 55 0.60 -12.92 -6.45
CA GLY A 55 1.37 -14.13 -6.70
C GLY A 55 1.26 -15.19 -5.61
N GLN A 56 0.51 -14.94 -4.53
CA GLN A 56 0.32 -15.92 -3.45
C GLN A 56 -0.89 -16.83 -3.66
N MET A 57 -1.89 -16.42 -4.46
CA MET A 57 -3.02 -17.27 -4.86
C MET A 57 -2.93 -17.65 -6.34
N VAL A 58 -3.82 -18.53 -6.79
CA VAL A 58 -3.90 -18.95 -8.20
C VAL A 58 -4.21 -17.75 -9.12
N PRO A 59 -3.67 -17.70 -10.35
CA PRO A 59 -3.74 -16.50 -11.20
C PRO A 59 -5.16 -15.95 -11.43
N GLU A 60 -6.15 -16.82 -11.57
CA GLU A 60 -7.55 -16.44 -11.79
C GLU A 60 -8.15 -15.77 -10.55
N PHE A 61 -7.79 -16.25 -9.36
CA PHE A 61 -8.21 -15.68 -8.09
C PHE A 61 -7.54 -14.34 -7.83
N ASP A 62 -6.22 -14.30 -8.05
CA ASP A 62 -5.38 -13.12 -7.91
C ASP A 62 -5.89 -11.96 -8.78
N LYS A 63 -6.22 -12.25 -10.03
CA LYS A 63 -6.79 -11.27 -10.95
C LYS A 63 -8.04 -10.63 -10.36
N VAL A 64 -8.99 -11.44 -9.90
CA VAL A 64 -10.25 -10.94 -9.35
C VAL A 64 -10.02 -10.09 -8.11
N VAL A 65 -9.23 -10.56 -7.14
CA VAL A 65 -9.00 -9.83 -5.89
C VAL A 65 -8.29 -8.49 -6.10
N PHE A 66 -7.35 -8.43 -7.04
CA PHE A 66 -6.53 -7.23 -7.25
C PHE A 66 -6.99 -6.31 -8.38
N GLU A 67 -8.01 -6.68 -9.16
CA GLU A 67 -8.56 -5.85 -10.24
C GLU A 67 -10.03 -5.45 -9.99
N GLU A 68 -10.82 -6.29 -9.33
CA GLU A 68 -12.25 -6.04 -9.13
C GLU A 68 -12.55 -5.15 -7.90
N GLU A 69 -13.83 -4.81 -7.74
CA GLU A 69 -14.32 -3.90 -6.69
C GLU A 69 -14.36 -4.55 -5.30
N VAL A 70 -13.82 -3.83 -4.29
CA VAL A 70 -13.82 -4.26 -2.89
C VAL A 70 -15.22 -4.17 -2.30
N GLY A 71 -15.61 -5.17 -1.50
CA GLY A 71 -16.91 -5.21 -0.83
C GLY A 71 -18.00 -5.96 -1.61
N LEU A 72 -17.76 -6.27 -2.88
CA LEU A 72 -18.66 -7.07 -3.71
C LEU A 72 -18.25 -8.55 -3.75
N ILE A 73 -19.19 -9.37 -4.19
CA ILE A 73 -18.99 -10.80 -4.43
C ILE A 73 -18.78 -11.01 -5.93
N HIS A 74 -17.66 -11.61 -6.26
CA HIS A 74 -17.21 -11.89 -7.62
C HIS A 74 -17.26 -13.38 -7.91
N GLY A 75 -17.54 -13.73 -9.16
CA GLY A 75 -17.64 -15.11 -9.63
C GLY A 75 -18.93 -15.39 -10.41
N PRO A 76 -19.08 -16.62 -10.93
CA PRO A 76 -18.22 -17.80 -10.69
C PRO A 76 -16.81 -17.69 -11.31
N VAL A 77 -15.77 -17.96 -10.52
CA VAL A 77 -14.36 -17.95 -10.97
C VAL A 77 -13.86 -19.39 -11.08
N LYS A 78 -13.52 -19.83 -12.29
CA LYS A 78 -13.01 -21.19 -12.53
C LYS A 78 -11.51 -21.28 -12.22
N THR A 79 -11.11 -22.30 -11.48
CA THR A 79 -9.70 -22.68 -11.23
C THR A 79 -9.55 -24.20 -11.41
N ASP A 80 -8.33 -24.71 -11.24
CA ASP A 80 -8.07 -26.16 -11.21
C ASP A 80 -8.74 -26.90 -10.04
N PHE A 81 -9.21 -26.17 -9.02
CA PHE A 81 -9.87 -26.74 -7.84
C PHE A 81 -11.40 -26.78 -7.94
N GLY A 82 -11.98 -26.10 -8.94
CA GLY A 82 -13.43 -25.96 -9.12
C GLY A 82 -13.83 -24.51 -9.38
N TYR A 83 -15.00 -24.13 -8.88
CA TYR A 83 -15.58 -22.80 -9.05
C TYR A 83 -15.60 -22.04 -7.74
N HIS A 84 -15.20 -20.77 -7.78
CA HIS A 84 -15.12 -19.91 -6.61
C HIS A 84 -16.07 -18.72 -6.68
N LEU A 85 -16.75 -18.46 -5.57
CA LEU A 85 -17.27 -17.12 -5.25
C LEU A 85 -16.28 -16.43 -4.34
N ILE A 86 -15.90 -15.20 -4.67
CA ILE A 86 -14.85 -14.43 -4.00
C ILE A 86 -15.45 -13.14 -3.48
N LYS A 87 -15.42 -12.92 -2.16
CA LYS A 87 -15.77 -11.66 -1.53
C LYS A 87 -14.52 -10.94 -1.11
N ILE A 88 -14.22 -9.81 -1.73
CA ILE A 88 -13.04 -9.00 -1.39
C ILE A 88 -13.40 -8.15 -0.17
N THR A 89 -12.74 -8.38 0.96
CA THR A 89 -13.07 -7.71 2.24
C THR A 89 -12.27 -6.42 2.44
N SER A 90 -11.00 -6.40 2.02
CA SER A 90 -10.18 -5.21 2.02
C SER A 90 -9.09 -5.28 0.95
N ARG A 91 -8.62 -4.12 0.51
CA ARG A 91 -7.42 -3.99 -0.33
C ARG A 91 -6.67 -2.76 0.11
N GLU A 92 -5.45 -2.96 0.58
CA GLU A 92 -4.61 -1.92 1.16
C GLU A 92 -3.27 -1.86 0.43
N SER A 93 -2.88 -0.66 0.00
CA SER A 93 -1.54 -0.43 -0.52
C SER A 93 -0.60 -0.10 0.64
N LYS A 94 0.29 -1.01 1.01
CA LYS A 94 1.47 -0.66 1.79
C LYS A 94 2.48 0.00 0.87
N LYS A 95 2.26 1.28 0.59
CA LYS A 95 3.28 2.13 -0.02
C LYS A 95 4.27 2.48 1.07
N GLU A 96 5.52 2.10 0.86
CA GLU A 96 6.63 2.45 1.74
C GLU A 96 7.63 3.28 0.96
N ALA A 97 8.21 4.29 1.59
CA ALA A 97 9.25 5.10 1.01
C ALA A 97 10.37 5.30 2.02
N ALA A 98 11.59 5.44 1.51
CA ALA A 98 12.71 5.95 2.28
C ALA A 98 13.06 7.33 1.76
N ALA A 99 13.35 8.23 2.69
CA ALA A 99 13.75 9.58 2.36
C ALA A 99 14.79 10.10 3.35
N ARG A 100 15.53 11.11 2.91
CA ARG A 100 16.39 11.92 3.76
C ARG A 100 16.01 13.38 3.64
N HIS A 101 16.29 14.16 4.67
CA HIS A 101 15.91 15.56 4.68
C HIS A 101 16.94 16.50 5.32
N ILE A 102 16.77 17.79 5.03
CA ILE A 102 17.50 18.88 5.70
C ILE A 102 16.46 19.87 6.21
N LEU A 103 16.29 19.91 7.54
CA LEU A 103 15.47 20.91 8.22
C LEU A 103 16.26 22.20 8.50
N VAL A 104 15.74 23.35 8.04
CA VAL A 104 16.25 24.70 8.30
C VAL A 104 15.12 25.64 8.74
N GLU A 105 15.46 26.79 9.34
CA GLU A 105 14.47 27.74 9.88
C GLU A 105 13.80 28.61 8.82
N THR A 106 14.51 28.94 7.74
CA THR A 106 14.05 29.93 6.76
C THR A 106 14.01 29.34 5.36
N LYS A 107 13.07 29.84 4.57
CA LYS A 107 12.92 29.44 3.17
C LYS A 107 14.16 29.76 2.35
N GLU A 108 14.78 30.92 2.62
CA GLU A 108 15.98 31.38 1.92
C GLU A 108 17.16 30.44 2.13
N ALA A 109 17.38 29.98 3.37
CA ALA A 109 18.44 29.00 3.67
C ALA A 109 18.18 27.67 2.94
N CYS A 110 16.92 27.28 2.83
CA CYS A 110 16.50 26.06 2.13
C CYS A 110 16.78 26.16 0.61
N GLU A 111 16.45 27.29 -0.01
CA GLU A 111 16.70 27.55 -1.44
C GLU A 111 18.20 27.66 -1.76
N GLU A 112 18.98 28.28 -0.87
CA GLU A 112 20.44 28.36 -1.00
C GLU A 112 21.07 26.95 -0.97
N LEU A 113 20.66 26.12 0.00
CA LEU A 113 21.16 24.74 0.10
C LEU A 113 20.75 23.90 -1.11
N LYS A 114 19.52 24.05 -1.60
CA LYS A 114 19.07 23.37 -2.81
C LYS A 114 19.96 23.71 -4.01
N SER A 115 20.31 24.99 -4.15
CA SER A 115 21.19 25.47 -5.23
C SER A 115 22.61 24.91 -5.09
N LYS A 116 23.15 24.84 -3.87
CA LYS A 116 24.47 24.23 -3.61
C LYS A 116 24.49 22.73 -3.91
N ILE A 117 23.44 22.00 -3.51
CA ILE A 117 23.31 20.56 -3.77
C ILE A 117 23.19 20.30 -5.27
N ALA A 118 22.38 21.11 -5.99
CA ALA A 118 22.33 21.06 -7.46
C ALA A 118 23.68 21.39 -8.12
N GLY A 119 24.51 22.22 -7.46
CA GLY A 119 25.89 22.52 -7.87
C GLY A 119 26.93 21.44 -7.53
N GLY A 120 26.52 20.32 -6.94
CA GLY A 120 27.40 19.18 -6.63
C GLY A 120 27.85 19.09 -5.16
N LEU A 121 27.29 19.89 -4.26
CA LEU A 121 27.46 19.67 -2.82
C LEU A 121 26.77 18.36 -2.41
N ASP A 122 27.48 17.52 -1.66
CA ASP A 122 26.92 16.28 -1.14
C ASP A 122 25.77 16.55 -0.15
N PHE A 123 24.65 15.86 -0.33
CA PHE A 123 23.45 16.06 0.50
C PHE A 123 23.72 15.70 1.97
N ALA A 124 24.44 14.61 2.24
CA ALA A 124 24.71 14.17 3.60
C ALA A 124 25.63 15.15 4.33
N ALA A 125 26.62 15.72 3.63
CA ALA A 125 27.44 16.81 4.16
C ALA A 125 26.60 18.07 4.48
N ALA A 126 25.72 18.47 3.56
CA ALA A 126 24.82 19.61 3.79
C ALA A 126 23.86 19.37 4.97
N ALA A 127 23.36 18.13 5.12
CA ALA A 127 22.52 17.73 6.25
C ALA A 127 23.29 17.79 7.58
N ALA A 128 24.51 17.26 7.62
CA ALA A 128 25.35 17.24 8.81
C ALA A 128 25.73 18.66 9.29
N GLU A 129 25.95 19.60 8.37
CA GLU A 129 26.37 20.96 8.69
C GLU A 129 25.19 21.89 9.02
N HIS A 130 24.08 21.79 8.28
CA HIS A 130 23.02 22.80 8.33
C HIS A 130 21.69 22.31 8.92
N SER A 131 21.47 21.00 9.02
CA SER A 131 20.17 20.51 9.48
C SER A 131 20.01 20.62 11.00
N LYS A 132 18.85 21.13 11.41
CA LYS A 132 18.41 21.15 12.81
C LYS A 132 17.80 19.83 13.28
N CYS A 133 17.61 18.86 12.38
CA CYS A 133 17.09 17.55 12.74
C CYS A 133 18.21 16.66 13.30
N PRO A 134 17.97 15.84 14.35
CA PRO A 134 18.97 14.88 14.85
C PRO A 134 19.49 13.89 13.80
N SER A 135 18.73 13.63 12.73
CA SER A 135 19.16 12.80 11.60
C SER A 135 20.33 13.40 10.81
N SER A 136 20.71 14.67 11.05
CA SER A 136 21.91 15.31 10.49
C SER A 136 23.17 14.46 10.68
N SER A 137 23.29 13.83 11.85
CA SER A 137 24.39 12.90 12.19
C SER A 137 24.48 11.66 11.29
N GLN A 138 23.39 11.33 10.60
CA GLN A 138 23.26 10.21 9.67
C GLN A 138 23.02 10.71 8.24
N GLY A 139 23.44 11.93 7.90
CA GLY A 139 23.25 12.48 6.56
C GLY A 139 21.80 12.84 6.21
N GLY A 140 20.94 13.02 7.22
CA GLY A 140 19.53 13.38 7.06
C GLY A 140 18.58 12.20 6.90
N GLU A 141 19.08 10.96 6.92
CA GLU A 141 18.30 9.74 6.69
C GLU A 141 17.17 9.55 7.72
N LEU A 142 15.95 9.28 7.24
CA LEU A 142 14.78 9.01 8.09
C LEU A 142 14.40 7.52 8.14
N GLY A 143 15.07 6.68 7.35
CA GLY A 143 14.70 5.29 7.17
C GLY A 143 13.43 5.11 6.32
N THR A 144 12.83 3.93 6.40
CA THR A 144 11.62 3.56 5.65
C THR A 144 10.36 3.82 6.47
N PHE A 145 9.37 4.45 5.85
CA PHE A 145 8.08 4.75 6.45
C PHE A 145 6.95 4.65 5.42
N GLY A 146 5.73 4.43 5.90
CA GLY A 146 4.50 4.41 5.11
C GLY A 146 3.74 5.74 5.13
N ARG A 147 2.74 5.86 4.24
CA ARG A 147 1.86 7.05 4.18
C ARG A 147 1.24 7.35 5.54
N GLY A 148 1.23 8.63 5.92
CA GLY A 148 0.63 9.13 7.16
C GLY A 148 1.48 8.96 8.43
N GLN A 149 2.70 8.42 8.32
CA GLN A 149 3.65 8.38 9.45
C GLN A 149 4.43 9.70 9.60
N MET A 150 4.52 10.51 8.54
CA MET A 150 5.14 11.83 8.53
C MET A 150 4.09 12.94 8.47
N VAL A 151 4.50 14.20 8.67
CA VAL A 151 3.59 15.36 8.55
C VAL A 151 3.02 15.46 7.13
N PRO A 152 1.76 15.93 6.95
CA PRO A 152 1.06 15.85 5.67
C PRO A 152 1.80 16.46 4.47
N GLU A 153 2.49 17.58 4.68
CA GLU A 153 3.26 18.27 3.64
C GLU A 153 4.47 17.45 3.19
N PHE A 154 5.10 16.74 4.12
CA PHE A 154 6.23 15.85 3.86
C PHE A 154 5.74 14.57 3.17
N ASP A 155 4.67 13.97 3.69
CA ASP A 155 4.07 12.74 3.17
C ASP A 155 3.65 12.91 1.70
N LYS A 156 3.02 14.05 1.39
CA LYS A 156 2.64 14.41 0.02
C LYS A 156 3.84 14.36 -0.92
N VAL A 157 4.93 15.05 -0.57
CA VAL A 157 6.14 15.11 -1.39
C VAL A 157 6.72 13.71 -1.59
N VAL A 158 6.88 12.95 -0.52
CA VAL A 158 7.51 11.62 -0.59
C VAL A 158 6.72 10.62 -1.44
N PHE A 159 5.39 10.66 -1.40
CA PHE A 159 4.56 9.69 -2.10
C PHE A 159 3.92 10.18 -3.41
N GLU A 160 4.21 11.41 -3.84
CA GLU A 160 3.71 11.98 -5.10
C GLU A 160 4.84 12.43 -6.04
N GLU A 161 5.99 12.85 -5.51
CA GLU A 161 7.09 13.40 -6.31
C GLU A 161 8.09 12.33 -6.80
N GLU A 162 9.07 12.74 -7.60
CA GLU A 162 10.05 11.87 -8.25
C GLU A 162 11.15 11.35 -7.29
N VAL A 163 11.47 10.05 -7.38
CA VAL A 163 12.54 9.40 -6.58
C VAL A 163 13.92 9.81 -7.10
N GLY A 164 14.86 10.08 -6.20
CA GLY A 164 16.24 10.49 -6.53
C GLY A 164 16.40 11.98 -6.85
N VAL A 165 15.38 12.79 -6.60
CA VAL A 165 15.39 14.25 -6.79
C VAL A 165 15.26 14.96 -5.44
N VAL A 166 15.95 16.08 -5.29
CA VAL A 166 15.83 16.96 -4.12
C VAL A 166 14.66 17.93 -4.28
N HIS A 167 13.61 17.67 -3.50
CA HIS A 167 12.37 18.44 -3.42
C HIS A 167 12.43 19.49 -2.32
N GLY A 168 11.58 20.51 -2.45
CA GLY A 168 11.46 21.64 -1.51
C GLY A 168 11.83 23.00 -2.12
N PRO A 169 11.74 24.08 -1.34
CA PRO A 169 11.47 24.12 0.11
C PRO A 169 10.05 23.64 0.48
N VAL A 170 9.94 22.72 1.44
CA VAL A 170 8.67 22.21 1.99
C VAL A 170 8.46 22.81 3.38
N GLU A 171 7.42 23.62 3.55
CA GLU A 171 7.08 24.22 4.83
C GLU A 171 6.29 23.23 5.70
N THR A 172 6.68 23.10 6.96
CA THR A 172 5.96 22.33 7.98
C THR A 172 5.93 23.15 9.28
N GLN A 173 5.23 22.64 10.29
CA GLN A 173 5.24 23.23 11.64
C GLN A 173 6.64 23.30 12.29
N PHE A 174 7.64 22.58 11.77
CA PHE A 174 9.01 22.57 12.32
C PHE A 174 9.97 23.52 11.59
N GLY A 175 9.56 24.10 10.45
CA GLY A 175 10.40 24.92 9.59
C GLY A 175 10.35 24.46 8.13
N PHE A 176 11.45 24.65 7.39
CA PHE A 176 11.55 24.34 5.97
C PHE A 176 12.43 23.11 5.74
N HIS A 177 11.96 22.20 4.90
CA HIS A 177 12.65 20.96 4.59
C HIS A 177 13.05 20.89 3.12
N LEU A 178 14.29 20.48 2.86
CA LEU A 178 14.65 19.81 1.60
C LEU A 178 14.47 18.31 1.80
N ILE A 179 13.85 17.64 0.85
CA ILE A 179 13.52 16.22 0.93
C ILE A 179 14.08 15.53 -0.29
N GLU A 180 14.87 14.48 -0.11
CA GLU A 180 15.27 13.60 -1.20
C GLU A 180 14.69 12.21 -0.93
N ILE A 181 13.92 11.71 -1.89
CA ILE A 181 13.31 10.38 -1.81
C ILE A 181 14.37 9.40 -2.30
N THR A 182 14.92 8.59 -1.40
CA THR A 182 16.01 7.64 -1.71
C THR A 182 15.47 6.36 -2.33
N SER A 183 14.26 5.95 -1.94
CA SER A 183 13.55 4.83 -2.56
C SER A 183 12.04 4.93 -2.31
N ARG A 184 11.24 4.35 -3.20
CA ARG A 184 9.79 4.19 -3.00
C ARG A 184 9.34 2.84 -3.55
N ASN A 185 8.68 2.07 -2.69
CA ASN A 185 7.98 0.84 -3.04
C ASN A 185 6.51 1.17 -3.26
N ASP A 186 6.17 1.46 -4.51
CA ASP A 186 4.79 1.70 -4.94
C ASP A 186 3.91 0.44 -4.93
#